data_AF-A0A538DP99-F1
#
_entry.id   AF-A0A538DP99-F1
#
_cell.length_a   1.000
_cell.length_b   1.000
_cell.length_c   1.000
_cell.angle_alpha   90.00
_cell.angle_beta   90.00
_cell.angle_gamma   90.00
#
_symmetry.space_group_name_H-M   'P 1'
#
loop_
_entity.id
_entity.type
_entity.pdbx_description
1 polymer ?
#
loop_
_entity_poly.entity_id
_entity_poly.type
_entity_poly.pdbx_seq_one_letter_code
_entity_poly.pdbx_strand_id
1 'polypeptide(L)'
;MNFPLAAVRELVSSVQKEGRPVVRLSCADYGTEWVVAADVYAVDELSVQPRSAGPYVFDTAQEARSFIESSLVALELLGCDAA
;
A
#
# COMPACT_ATOMS: atom_id res chain seq x y z
N MET A 1 -4.95 -6.68 -15.67
CA MET A 1 -3.47 -6.81 -15.62
C MET A 1 -3.15 -8.24 -15.20
N ASN A 2 -2.40 -8.95 -16.03
CA ASN A 2 -1.87 -10.28 -15.71
C ASN A 2 -0.50 -10.05 -15.09
N PHE A 3 -0.39 -10.26 -13.78
CA PHE A 3 0.88 -10.15 -13.06
C PHE A 3 1.67 -11.45 -13.24
N PRO A 4 2.97 -11.41 -13.58
CA PRO A 4 3.81 -12.60 -13.67
C PRO A 4 3.66 -13.52 -12.45
N LEU A 5 3.59 -14.84 -12.70
CA LEU A 5 3.50 -15.88 -11.66
C LEU A 5 4.67 -15.90 -10.66
N ALA A 6 5.73 -15.12 -10.92
CA ALA A 6 6.93 -15.04 -10.08
C ALA A 6 6.93 -13.86 -9.08
N ALA A 7 5.91 -13.00 -9.09
CA ALA A 7 5.88 -11.86 -8.20
C ALA A 7 5.66 -12.29 -6.74
N VAL A 8 6.60 -11.96 -5.87
CA VAL A 8 6.38 -12.11 -4.43
C VAL A 8 5.67 -10.86 -3.95
N ARG A 9 4.37 -10.98 -3.67
CA ARG A 9 3.58 -9.88 -3.09
C ARG A 9 3.70 -9.91 -1.57
N GLU A 10 4.34 -8.91 -1.01
CA GLU A 10 4.49 -8.69 0.42
C GLU A 10 3.53 -7.60 0.91
N LEU A 11 2.81 -7.87 2.00
CA LEU A 11 2.06 -6.82 2.72
C LEU A 11 3.07 -6.05 3.56
N VAL A 12 3.26 -4.77 3.27
CA VAL A 12 4.29 -3.97 3.92
C VAL A 12 3.75 -3.27 5.16
N SER A 13 2.50 -2.81 5.12
CA SER A 13 1.88 -2.21 6.31
C SER A 13 0.35 -2.29 6.28
N SER A 14 -0.22 -2.32 7.49
CA SER A 14 -1.65 -2.13 7.71
C SER A 14 -1.83 -0.86 8.53
N VAL A 15 -2.47 0.14 7.95
CA VAL A 15 -2.72 1.41 8.60
C VAL A 15 -4.14 1.45 9.12
N GLN A 16 -4.30 1.89 10.37
CA GLN A 16 -5.56 1.99 11.07
C GLN A 16 -5.88 3.44 11.41
N LYS A 17 -7.16 3.76 11.55
CA LYS A 17 -7.63 5.02 12.12
C LYS A 17 -8.67 4.69 13.16
N GLU A 18 -8.45 5.14 14.40
CA GLU A 18 -9.34 4.85 15.54
C GLU A 18 -9.62 3.34 15.71
N GLY A 19 -8.58 2.51 15.52
CA GLY A 19 -8.68 1.05 15.61
C GLY A 19 -9.39 0.35 14.44
N ARG A 20 -9.73 1.08 13.37
CA ARG A 20 -10.31 0.50 12.14
C ARG A 20 -9.26 0.46 11.02
N PRO A 21 -9.10 -0.65 10.30
CA PRO A 21 -8.18 -0.69 9.16
C PRO A 21 -8.68 0.22 8.04
N VAL A 22 -7.84 1.17 7.61
CA VAL A 22 -8.17 2.16 6.59
C VAL A 22 -7.29 2.09 5.35
N VAL A 23 -6.05 1.60 5.47
CA VAL A 23 -5.17 1.39 4.31
C VAL A 23 -4.42 0.08 4.48
N ARG A 24 -4.35 -0.71 3.41
CA ARG A 24 -3.41 -1.84 3.28
C ARG A 24 -2.42 -1.51 2.17
N LEU A 25 -1.15 -1.34 2.52
CA LEU A 25 -0.07 -1.09 1.56
C LEU A 25 0.66 -2.39 1.27
N SER A 26 0.82 -2.69 -0.01
CA SER A 26 1.51 -3.88 -0.50
C SER A 26 2.58 -3.49 -1.49
N CYS A 27 3.67 -4.26 -1.48
CA CYS A 27 4.75 -4.15 -2.42
C CYS A 27 5.00 -5.53 -3.04
N ALA A 28 5.13 -5.58 -4.36
CA ALA A 28 5.45 -6.80 -5.08
C ALA A 28 6.76 -6.63 -5.84
N ASP A 29 7.69 -7.57 -5.63
CA ASP A 29 8.93 -7.67 -6.39
C ASP A 29 8.71 -8.60 -7.60
N TYR A 30 8.92 -8.06 -8.81
CA TYR A 30 8.87 -8.82 -10.07
C TYR A 30 10.28 -9.16 -10.60
N GLY A 31 11.33 -8.88 -9.85
CA GLY A 31 12.74 -9.12 -10.18
C GLY A 31 13.38 -8.00 -10.99
N THR A 32 12.64 -7.36 -11.88
CA THR A 32 13.10 -6.19 -12.66
C THR A 32 12.45 -4.89 -12.24
N GLU A 33 11.34 -4.97 -11.52
CA GLU A 33 10.52 -3.82 -11.12
C GLU A 33 9.84 -4.13 -9.78
N TRP A 34 9.63 -3.07 -9.01
CA TRP A 34 8.94 -3.09 -7.74
C TRP A 34 7.61 -2.36 -7.88
N VAL A 35 6.50 -3.03 -7.54
CA VAL A 35 5.17 -2.47 -7.69
C VAL A 35 4.53 -2.26 -6.34
N VAL A 36 4.25 -1.01 -6.00
CA VAL A 36 3.52 -0.64 -4.79
C VAL A 36 2.05 -0.40 -5.14
N ALA A 37 1.14 -0.96 -4.36
CA ALA A 37 -0.29 -0.71 -4.46
C ALA A 37 -0.90 -0.61 -3.06
N ALA A 38 -1.97 0.16 -2.95
CA ALA A 38 -2.70 0.31 -1.70
C ALA A 38 -4.20 0.10 -1.89
N ASP A 39 -4.83 -0.58 -0.93
CA ASP A 39 -6.28 -0.64 -0.81
C ASP A 39 -6.74 0.28 0.32
N VAL A 40 -7.59 1.25 0.00
CA VAL A 40 -8.09 2.27 0.92
C VAL A 40 -9.55 2.00 1.26
N TYR A 41 -9.82 1.79 2.54
CA TYR A 41 -11.13 1.53 3.10
C TYR A 41 -11.67 2.82 3.72
N ALA A 42 -12.76 3.34 3.16
CA ALA A 42 -13.42 4.53 3.70
C ALA A 42 -14.13 4.19 5.02
N VAL A 43 -13.94 5.03 6.04
CA VAL A 43 -14.50 4.81 7.39
C VAL A 43 -16.02 5.06 7.44
N ASP A 44 -16.53 5.92 6.54
CA ASP A 44 -17.90 6.42 6.55
C ASP A 44 -18.76 5.93 5.36
N GLU A 45 -18.21 5.06 4.51
CA GLU A 45 -18.96 4.50 3.39
C GLU A 45 -19.53 3.12 3.73
N LEU A 46 -20.81 2.89 3.38
CA LEU A 46 -21.44 1.57 3.44
C LEU A 46 -20.85 0.57 2.42
N SER A 47 -19.92 1.03 1.57
CA SER A 47 -19.22 0.20 0.60
C SER A 47 -18.16 -0.65 1.29
N VAL A 48 -18.24 -1.96 1.08
CA VAL A 48 -17.22 -2.92 1.51
C VAL A 48 -16.03 -2.97 0.54
N GLN A 49 -16.16 -2.39 -0.66
CA GLN A 49 -15.08 -2.40 -1.64
C GLN A 49 -14.06 -1.29 -1.34
N PRO A 50 -12.77 -1.64 -1.15
CA PRO A 50 -11.73 -0.64 -1.03
C PRO A 50 -11.51 0.07 -2.37
N ARG A 51 -11.04 1.31 -2.30
CA ARG A 51 -10.50 2.03 -3.44
C ARG A 51 -9.03 1.68 -3.60
N SER A 52 -8.65 1.23 -4.78
CA SER A 52 -7.25 0.95 -5.08
C SER A 52 -6.51 2.23 -5.46
N ALA A 53 -5.34 2.44 -4.88
CA ALA A 53 -4.36 3.44 -5.28
C ALA A 53 -3.11 2.74 -5.85
N GLY A 54 -2.64 3.24 -6.99
CA GLY A 54 -1.62 2.58 -7.81
C GLY A 54 -2.21 1.73 -8.95
N PRO A 55 -1.41 0.82 -9.55
CA PRO A 55 -0.03 0.49 -9.17
C PRO A 55 0.97 1.62 -9.43
N TYR A 56 1.93 1.76 -8.52
CA TYR A 56 3.13 2.61 -8.67
C TYR A 56 4.33 1.70 -8.93
N VAL A 57 5.08 1.97 -10.00
CA VAL A 57 6.19 1.13 -10.45
C VAL A 57 7.51 1.84 -10.18
N PHE A 58 8.48 1.11 -9.65
CA PHE A 58 9.82 1.59 -9.33
C PHE A 58 10.88 0.63 -9.89
N ASP A 59 12.00 1.18 -10.32
CA ASP A 59 13.11 0.40 -10.89
C ASP A 59 13.93 -0.29 -9.78
N THR A 60 13.94 0.30 -8.58
CA THR A 60 14.73 -0.22 -7.46
C THR A 60 13.92 -0.43 -6.18
N ALA A 61 14.35 -1.41 -5.38
CA ALA A 61 13.79 -1.67 -4.05
C ALA A 61 13.86 -0.44 -3.14
N GLN A 62 14.94 0.34 -3.27
CA GLN A 62 15.16 1.53 -2.45
C GLN A 62 14.13 2.62 -2.75
N GLU A 63 13.81 2.86 -4.02
CA GLU A 63 12.78 3.84 -4.40
C GLU A 63 11.39 3.41 -3.93
N ALA A 64 11.04 2.13 -4.12
CA ALA A 64 9.77 1.59 -3.63
C ALA A 64 9.65 1.73 -2.10
N ARG A 65 10.74 1.44 -1.37
CA ARG A 65 10.78 1.60 0.09
C ARG A 65 10.61 3.06 0.51
N SER A 66 11.34 3.98 -0.11
CA SER A 66 11.22 5.41 0.21
C SER A 66 9.82 5.96 -0.08
N PHE A 67 9.15 5.48 -1.13
CA PHE A 67 7.76 5.80 -1.40
C PHE A 67 6.82 5.29 -0.29
N ILE A 68 7.00 4.05 0.15
CA ILE A 68 6.19 3.46 1.23
C ILE A 68 6.39 4.22 2.54
N GLU A 69 7.64 4.47 2.94
CA GLU A 69 7.97 5.21 4.17
C GLU A 69 7.36 6.62 4.14
N SER A 70 7.49 7.33 3.02
CA SER A 70 6.88 8.65 2.85
C SER A 70 5.35 8.61 2.93
N SER A 71 4.74 7.57 2.36
CA SER A 71 3.29 7.37 2.40
C SER A 71 2.80 7.08 3.83
N LEU A 72 3.54 6.27 4.58
CA LEU A 72 3.23 5.98 5.98
C LEU A 72 3.31 7.23 6.85
N VAL A 73 4.37 8.03 6.70
CA VAL A 73 4.51 9.32 7.40
C VAL A 73 3.35 10.26 7.06
N ALA A 74 2.95 10.33 5.79
CA ALA A 74 1.80 11.15 5.40
C ALA A 74 0.49 10.68 6.06
N LEU A 75 0.29 9.37 6.19
CA LEU A 75 -0.89 8.80 6.86
C LEU A 75 -0.87 9.05 8.37
N GLU A 76 0.30 8.98 9.01
CA GLU A 76 0.48 9.36 10.42
C GLU A 76 0.13 10.82 10.67
N LEU A 77 0.56 11.73 9.80
CA LEU A 77 0.18 13.15 9.87
C LEU A 77 -1.32 13.40 9.70
N LEU A 78 -2.05 12.46 9.08
CA LEU A 78 -3.51 12.48 8.94
C LEU A 78 -4.25 11.80 10.11
N GLY A 79 -3.51 11.40 11.15
CA GLY A 79 -4.03 10.75 12.35
C GLY A 79 -4.34 9.26 12.15
N CYS A 80 -3.62 8.59 11.26
CA CYS A 80 -3.69 7.15 11.11
C CYS A 80 -2.45 6.49 11.73
N ASP A 81 -2.61 5.34 12.35
CA ASP A 81 -1.51 4.58 12.97
C ASP A 81 -1.09 3.44 12.05
N ALA A 82 0.19 3.40 11.66
CA ALA A 82 0.77 2.27 10.95
C ALA A 82 1.11 1.14 11.95
N ALA A 83 0.60 -0.06 11.70
CA ALA A 83 0.87 -1.27 12.48
C ALA A 83 1.75 -2.26 11.72
#